data_AF-A0A9X1LDL3-F1
#
_entry.id   AF-A0A9X1LDL3-F1
#
_cell.length_a   1.000
_cell.length_b   1.000
_cell.length_c   1.000
_cell.angle_alpha   90.00
_cell.angle_beta   90.00
_cell.angle_gamma   90.00
#
_symmetry.space_group_name_H-M   'P 1'
#
loop_
_entity.id
_entity.type
_entity.pdbx_description
1 polymer ?
#
loop_
_entity_poly.entity_id
_entity_poly.type
_entity_poly.pdbx_seq_one_letter_code
_entity_poly.pdbx_strand_id
1 'polypeptide(L)'
;MKRENQVERLQAIRLRYCINTHLEDQGIATPAQIGAAVGLPPAEAVRLLARRQWREGDVAALQAVAIRLGLDVSLEGLGLPVGQGRGP
;
A
#
# COMPACT_ATOMS: atom_id res chain seq x y z
N MET A 1 20.83 -3.31 5.78
CA MET A 1 20.00 -4.46 5.35
C MET A 1 18.89 -4.93 6.30
N LYS A 2 19.01 -4.97 7.64
CA LYS A 2 17.85 -5.38 8.50
C LYS A 2 16.77 -4.31 8.72
N ARG A 3 17.16 -3.02 8.74
CA ARG A 3 16.24 -1.90 9.02
C ARG A 3 15.43 -1.47 7.79
N GLU A 4 16.03 -1.43 6.62
CA GLU A 4 15.37 -1.05 5.35
C GLU A 4 14.20 -1.99 5.05
N ASN A 5 14.42 -3.31 5.15
CA ASN A 5 13.35 -4.32 5.06
C ASN A 5 12.22 -4.16 6.09
N GLN A 6 12.50 -3.60 7.27
CA GLN A 6 11.50 -3.37 8.31
C GLN A 6 10.63 -2.15 7.99
N VAL A 7 11.25 -1.07 7.50
CA VAL A 7 10.58 0.15 7.04
C VAL A 7 9.64 -0.16 5.89
N GLU A 8 10.16 -0.82 4.84
CA GLU A 8 9.37 -1.21 3.68
C GLU A 8 8.20 -2.11 4.05
N ARG A 9 8.40 -3.03 4.99
CA ARG A 9 7.34 -3.89 5.50
C ARG A 9 6.24 -3.09 6.21
N LEU A 10 6.59 -2.10 7.03
CA LEU A 10 5.61 -1.26 7.72
C LEU A 10 4.83 -0.40 6.72
N GLN A 11 5.51 0.17 5.72
CA GLN A 11 4.86 0.92 4.64
C GLN A 11 3.88 0.03 3.87
N ALA A 12 4.29 -1.19 3.51
CA ALA A 12 3.44 -2.14 2.80
C ALA A 12 2.19 -2.52 3.60
N ILE A 13 2.34 -2.75 4.92
CA ILE A 13 1.20 -3.03 5.82
C ILE A 13 0.23 -1.85 5.83
N ARG A 14 0.72 -0.62 5.98
CA ARG A 14 -0.12 0.58 6.05
C ARG A 14 -0.86 0.84 4.75
N LEU A 15 -0.17 0.75 3.61
CA LEU A 15 -0.79 0.88 2.28
C LEU A 15 -1.90 -0.14 2.09
N ARG A 16 -1.62 -1.41 2.39
CA ARG A 16 -2.59 -2.49 2.22
C ARG A 16 -3.81 -2.32 3.11
N TYR A 17 -3.61 -1.86 4.34
CA TYR A 17 -4.72 -1.56 5.24
C TYR A 17 -5.61 -0.46 4.66
N CYS A 18 -5.03 0.69 4.28
CA CYS A 18 -5.79 1.80 3.69
C CYS A 18 -6.53 1.39 2.40
N ILE A 19 -5.87 0.64 1.51
CA ILE A 19 -6.47 0.15 0.27
C ILE A 19 -7.63 -0.79 0.56
N ASN A 20 -7.43 -1.81 1.41
CA ASN A 20 -8.50 -2.75 1.74
C ASN A 20 -9.68 -2.07 2.41
N THR A 21 -9.44 -1.18 3.38
CA THR A 21 -10.53 -0.44 4.04
C THR A 21 -11.30 0.44 3.05
N HIS A 22 -10.62 1.09 2.10
CA HIS A 22 -11.29 1.87 1.07
C HIS A 22 -12.13 1.01 0.12
N LEU A 23 -11.61 -0.16 -0.28
CA LEU A 23 -12.37 -1.10 -1.10
C LEU A 23 -13.59 -1.65 -0.34
N GLU A 24 -13.44 -1.97 0.95
CA GLU A 24 -14.53 -2.41 1.81
C GLU A 24 -15.61 -1.32 1.98
N ASP A 25 -15.21 -0.06 2.18
CA ASP A 25 -16.12 1.10 2.27
C ASP A 25 -16.94 1.29 0.98
N GLN A 26 -16.33 1.05 -0.18
CA GLN A 26 -17.02 1.07 -1.48
C GLN A 26 -17.83 -0.20 -1.78
N GLY A 27 -17.86 -1.19 -0.86
CA GLY A 27 -18.52 -2.47 -1.09
C GLY A 27 -17.84 -3.35 -2.15
N ILE A 28 -16.56 -3.08 -2.45
CA ILE A 28 -15.76 -3.83 -3.42
C ILE A 28 -15.12 -5.03 -2.71
N ALA A 29 -15.76 -6.19 -2.85
CA ALA A 29 -15.31 -7.43 -2.21
C ALA A 29 -14.90 -8.53 -3.21
N THR A 30 -15.35 -8.46 -4.47
CA THR A 30 -15.06 -9.53 -5.45
C THR A 30 -13.72 -9.32 -6.15
N PRO A 31 -12.98 -10.40 -6.48
CA PRO A 31 -11.72 -10.30 -7.21
C PRO A 31 -11.80 -9.49 -8.51
N ALA A 32 -12.93 -9.61 -9.22
CA ALA A 32 -13.16 -8.88 -10.47
C ALA A 32 -13.29 -7.37 -10.24
N GLN A 33 -14.08 -6.96 -9.24
CA GLN A 33 -14.25 -5.55 -8.88
C GLN A 33 -12.95 -4.97 -8.33
N ILE A 34 -12.23 -5.72 -7.49
CA ILE A 34 -10.93 -5.31 -6.96
C ILE A 34 -9.96 -5.07 -8.11
N GLY A 35 -9.84 -6.01 -9.05
CA GLY A 35 -8.98 -5.86 -10.23
C GLY A 35 -9.33 -4.63 -11.07
N ALA A 36 -10.61 -4.40 -11.31
CA ALA A 36 -11.09 -3.23 -12.05
C ALA A 36 -10.76 -1.90 -11.33
N ALA A 37 -10.94 -1.85 -10.00
CA ALA A 37 -10.67 -0.66 -9.20
C ALA A 37 -9.18 -0.30 -9.17
N VAL A 38 -8.30 -1.31 -9.01
CA VAL A 38 -6.86 -1.10 -8.91
C VAL A 38 -6.14 -1.08 -10.27
N GLY A 39 -6.82 -1.46 -11.36
CA GLY A 39 -6.28 -1.51 -12.71
C GLY A 39 -5.31 -2.67 -12.97
N LEU A 40 -5.45 -3.77 -12.23
CA LEU A 40 -4.62 -4.97 -12.36
C LEU A 40 -5.51 -6.19 -12.68
N PRO A 41 -4.95 -7.28 -13.25
CA PRO A 41 -5.66 -8.54 -13.36
C PRO A 41 -6.20 -8.99 -11.99
N PRO A 42 -7.45 -9.51 -11.90
CA PRO A 42 -8.08 -9.90 -10.64
C PRO A 42 -7.19 -10.77 -9.74
N ALA A 43 -6.53 -11.77 -10.33
CA ALA A 43 -5.63 -12.66 -9.61
C ALA A 43 -4.38 -11.95 -9.07
N GLU A 44 -3.86 -10.97 -9.80
CA GLU A 44 -2.69 -10.20 -9.38
C GLU A 44 -3.06 -9.19 -8.29
N ALA A 45 -4.20 -8.52 -8.43
CA ALA A 45 -4.74 -7.61 -7.43
C ALA A 45 -4.99 -8.32 -6.10
N VAL A 46 -5.69 -9.47 -6.13
CA VAL A 46 -5.93 -10.28 -4.93
C VAL A 46 -4.62 -10.79 -4.35
N ARG A 47 -3.66 -11.22 -5.18
CA ARG A 47 -2.35 -11.68 -4.68
C ARG A 47 -1.55 -10.57 -4.00
N LEU A 48 -1.56 -9.36 -4.56
CA LEU A 48 -0.88 -8.19 -3.99
C LEU A 48 -1.50 -7.82 -2.63
N LEU A 49 -2.83 -7.85 -2.52
CA LEU A 49 -3.55 -7.50 -1.29
C LEU A 49 -3.61 -8.64 -0.25
N ALA A 50 -3.48 -9.90 -0.66
CA ALA A 50 -3.57 -11.07 0.23
C ALA A 50 -2.22 -11.64 0.67
N ARG A 51 -1.10 -11.29 0.00
CA ARG A 51 0.21 -11.89 0.30
C ARG A 51 0.68 -11.64 1.73
N ARG A 52 1.35 -12.64 2.29
CA ARG A 52 1.97 -12.60 3.64
C ARG A 52 3.49 -12.42 3.60
N GLN A 53 4.13 -12.66 2.46
CA GLN A 53 5.57 -12.52 2.23
C GLN A 53 5.82 -11.45 1.16
N TRP A 54 6.59 -10.43 1.53
CA TRP A 54 6.92 -9.28 0.69
C TRP A 54 8.11 -9.57 -0.20
N ARG A 55 8.06 -9.08 -1.43
CA ARG A 55 9.17 -9.01 -2.37
C ARG A 55 9.54 -7.54 -2.59
N GLU A 56 10.78 -7.34 -2.99
CA GLU A 56 11.23 -6.05 -3.50
C GLU A 56 10.28 -5.58 -4.62
N GLY A 57 9.83 -4.32 -4.56
CA GLY A 57 8.86 -3.76 -5.49
C GLY A 57 7.38 -3.89 -5.11
N ASP A 58 7.00 -4.73 -4.15
CA ASP A 58 5.58 -4.81 -3.69
C ASP A 58 5.11 -3.48 -3.09
N VAL A 59 5.99 -2.75 -2.40
CA VAL A 59 5.69 -1.41 -1.84
C VAL A 59 5.37 -0.40 -2.94
N ALA A 60 6.15 -0.41 -4.02
CA ALA A 60 5.95 0.47 -5.17
C ALA A 60 4.63 0.16 -5.90
N ALA A 61 4.31 -1.12 -6.06
CA ALA A 61 3.02 -1.55 -6.62
C ALA A 61 1.85 -1.09 -5.73
N LEU A 62 1.94 -1.25 -4.41
CA LEU A 62 0.90 -0.78 -3.48
C LEU A 62 0.76 0.75 -3.49
N GLN A 63 1.87 1.51 -3.59
CA GLN A 63 1.81 2.97 -3.74
C GLN A 63 1.11 3.38 -5.03
N ALA A 64 1.42 2.74 -6.15
CA ALA A 64 0.75 3.03 -7.42
C ALA A 64 -0.76 2.77 -7.34
N VAL A 65 -1.17 1.71 -6.65
CA VAL A 65 -2.60 1.42 -6.39
C VAL A 65 -3.22 2.49 -5.49
N ALA A 66 -2.56 2.90 -4.41
CA ALA A 66 -3.06 3.95 -3.53
C ALA A 66 -3.27 5.27 -4.29
N ILE A 67 -2.30 5.69 -5.10
CA ILE A 67 -2.40 6.89 -5.96
C ILE A 67 -3.58 6.76 -6.92
N ARG A 68 -3.76 5.59 -7.54
CA ARG A 68 -4.87 5.35 -8.48
C ARG A 68 -6.24 5.47 -7.81
N LEU A 69 -6.35 4.98 -6.59
CA LEU A 69 -7.57 5.08 -5.77
C LEU A 69 -7.74 6.48 -5.15
N GLY A 70 -6.80 7.41 -5.37
CA GLY A 70 -6.82 8.75 -4.78
C GLY A 70 -6.58 8.75 -3.27
N LEU A 71 -5.94 7.71 -2.74
CA LEU A 71 -5.64 7.58 -1.31
C LEU A 71 -4.36 8.30 -0.95
N ASP A 72 -4.45 9.29 -0.06
CA ASP A 72 -3.30 9.89 0.60
C ASP A 72 -2.89 9.04 1.81
N VAL A 73 -1.92 8.14 1.60
CA VAL A 73 -1.39 7.29 2.68
C VAL A 73 -0.11 7.92 3.21
N SER A 74 -0.20 8.56 4.38
CA SER A 74 1.00 9.07 5.06
C SER A 74 1.90 7.91 5.49
N LEU A 75 3.05 7.80 4.83
CA LEU A 75 4.14 6.88 5.18
C LEU A 75 5.19 7.54 6.07
N GLU A 76 4.96 8.80 6.44
CA GLU A 76 5.84 9.56 7.33
C GLU A 76 5.94 8.89 8.70
N GLY A 77 7.15 8.90 9.28
CA GLY A 77 7.44 8.26 10.56
C GLY A 77 7.67 6.74 10.50
N LEU A 78 7.46 6.08 9.35
CA LEU A 78 7.72 4.64 9.21
C LEU A 78 9.16 4.30 8.79
N GLY A 79 10.03 5.28 8.47
CA GLY A 79 11.45 5.01 8.23
C GLY A 79 12.35 6.05 7.55
N LEU A 80 12.02 7.34 7.53
CA LEU A 80 12.98 8.39 7.15
C LEU A 80 13.63 9.00 8.41
N PRO A 81 14.95 9.31 8.41
CA PRO A 81 15.49 10.22 9.43
C PRO A 81 14.77 11.57 9.27
N VAL A 82 14.27 12.10 10.39
CA VAL A 82 13.66 13.43 10.43
C VAL A 82 14.72 14.46 10.07
N GLY A 83 14.77 14.84 8.80
CA GLY A 83 15.54 15.96 8.29
C GLY A 83 14.65 17.18 8.25
N GLN A 84 14.65 17.94 9.34
CA GLN A 84 14.49 19.40 9.37
C GLN A 84 13.09 20.03 9.16
N GLY A 85 12.68 20.75 10.19
CA GLY A 85 12.24 22.14 10.02
C GLY A 85 10.75 22.43 10.12
N ARG A 86 10.26 22.69 11.33
CA ARG A 86 9.21 23.68 11.55
C ARG A 86 9.62 24.60 12.71
N GLY A 87 10.22 25.74 12.34
CA GLY A 87 10.12 26.99 13.11
C GLY A 87 8.70 27.55 12.99
N PRO A 88 8.34 28.61 13.73
CA PRO A 88 9.11 29.86 13.86
C PRO A 88 10.02 29.98 15.08
#